data_AF-A0A936EAS4-F1
#
_entry.id   AF-A0A936EAS4-F1
#
_cell.length_a   1.000
_cell.length_b   1.000
_cell.length_c   1.000
_cell.angle_alpha   90.00
_cell.angle_beta   90.00
_cell.angle_gamma   90.00
#
_symmetry.space_group_name_H-M   'P 1'
#
loop_
_entity.id
_entity.type
_entity.pdbx_description
1 polymer ?
#
loop_
_entity_poly.entity_id
_entity_poly.type
_entity_poly.pdbx_seq_one_letter_code
_entity_poly.pdbx_strand_id
1 'polypeptide(L)'
;MADPETTVARSCPSAQPGMSDAVVLGVVETGADGRQRVAYVEAPVPLTPELAAIAAPASAGKVLRLAAKCAGGQCAHFDGHDCSLVKRVASMLPEAARKAPPCFLRRTCRWFTQEGVDACFRCEMIVTEFKPNPRLNAVAAPPEV
;
A
#
# COMPACT_ATOMS: atom_id res chain seq x y z
N MET A 1 17.80 28.55 7.22
CA MET A 1 17.33 28.52 5.81
C MET A 1 16.48 27.26 5.70
N ALA A 2 15.16 27.41 5.65
CA ALA A 2 14.25 26.28 5.48
C ALA A 2 14.24 25.90 3.99
N ASP A 3 14.44 24.61 3.70
CA ASP A 3 14.34 24.04 2.36
C ASP A 3 12.96 24.35 1.74
N PRO A 4 12.87 24.66 0.44
CA PRO A 4 11.60 24.92 -0.24
C PRO A 4 10.75 23.65 -0.46
N GLU A 5 11.12 22.51 0.13
CA GLU A 5 10.34 21.28 0.15
C GLU A 5 9.23 21.33 1.22
N THR A 6 8.39 22.38 1.15
CA THR A 6 7.07 22.37 1.77
C THR A 6 6.20 21.32 1.06
N THR A 7 6.46 20.06 1.42
CA THR A 7 5.51 18.98 1.66
C THR A 7 4.33 18.89 0.70
N VAL A 8 4.60 18.49 -0.55
CA VAL A 8 3.56 17.85 -1.37
C VAL A 8 2.97 16.70 -0.55
N ALA A 9 1.68 16.78 -0.23
CA ALA A 9 1.00 15.76 0.54
C ALA A 9 1.17 14.40 -0.16
N ARG A 10 1.92 13.50 0.48
CA ARG A 10 2.19 12.18 -0.09
C ARG A 10 1.01 11.24 0.16
N SER A 11 0.71 10.40 -0.81
CA SER A 11 -0.26 9.31 -0.67
C SER A 11 0.44 8.06 -0.12
N CYS A 12 -0.18 7.41 0.86
CA CYS A 12 0.21 6.08 1.33
C CYS A 12 -0.48 5.03 0.44
N PRO A 13 0.25 4.13 -0.25
CA PRO A 13 -0.33 3.06 -1.07
C PRO A 13 -0.71 1.80 -0.26
N SER A 14 -0.69 1.90 1.07
CA SER A 14 -0.93 0.82 2.03
C SER A 14 -1.84 1.33 3.16
N ALA A 15 -2.92 2.02 2.79
CA ALA A 15 -3.86 2.57 3.74
C ALA A 15 -4.69 1.47 4.42
N GLN A 16 -5.14 1.76 5.63
CA GLN A 16 -6.06 0.91 6.39
C GLN A 16 -7.52 1.33 6.09
N PRO A 17 -8.51 0.42 6.15
CA PRO A 17 -9.92 0.75 5.87
C PRO A 17 -10.51 1.88 6.69
N GLY A 18 -10.00 2.14 7.90
CA GLY A 18 -10.47 3.21 8.78
C GLY A 18 -9.83 4.58 8.52
N MET A 19 -8.93 4.72 7.55
CA MET A 19 -8.32 6.02 7.22
C MET A 19 -9.29 6.91 6.46
N SER A 20 -9.28 8.21 6.75
CA SER A 20 -10.11 9.19 6.03
C SER A 20 -9.71 9.29 4.55
N ASP A 21 -10.71 9.53 3.70
CA ASP A 21 -10.54 9.72 2.26
C ASP A 21 -9.81 8.55 1.56
N ALA A 22 -9.98 7.34 2.10
CA ALA A 22 -9.43 6.15 1.48
C ALA A 22 -10.01 5.94 0.08
N VAL A 23 -9.14 5.56 -0.85
CA VAL A 23 -9.49 5.20 -2.22
C VAL A 23 -9.01 3.78 -2.50
N VAL A 24 -9.74 3.07 -3.36
CA VAL A 24 -9.35 1.77 -3.88
C VAL A 24 -8.23 1.96 -4.88
N LEU A 25 -7.11 1.28 -4.61
CA LEU A 25 -5.98 1.17 -5.53
C LEU A 25 -6.09 -0.10 -6.40
N GLY A 26 -6.73 -1.14 -5.88
CA GLY A 26 -6.99 -2.37 -6.61
C GLY A 26 -7.79 -3.39 -5.80
N VAL A 27 -8.18 -4.47 -6.46
CA VAL A 27 -8.89 -5.62 -5.88
C VAL A 27 -7.89 -6.74 -5.65
N VAL A 28 -8.00 -7.41 -4.51
CA VAL A 28 -7.18 -8.57 -4.18
C VAL A 28 -7.78 -9.81 -4.84
N GLU A 29 -7.02 -10.42 -5.73
CA GLU A 29 -7.39 -11.65 -6.42
C GLU A 29 -6.48 -12.80 -5.98
N THR A 30 -7.00 -14.02 -6.01
CA THR A 30 -6.19 -15.22 -5.82
C THR A 30 -5.99 -15.88 -7.17
N GLY A 31 -4.75 -15.93 -7.65
CA GLY A 31 -4.40 -16.59 -8.90
C GLY A 31 -4.58 -18.11 -8.83
N ALA A 32 -4.53 -18.77 -9.99
CA ALA A 32 -4.59 -20.24 -10.07
C ALA A 32 -3.44 -20.93 -9.31
N ASP A 33 -2.32 -20.24 -9.09
CA ASP A 33 -1.18 -20.67 -8.28
C ASP A 33 -1.42 -20.50 -6.76
N GLY A 34 -2.61 -20.07 -6.36
CA GLY A 34 -2.99 -19.81 -4.97
C GLY A 34 -2.40 -18.54 -4.38
N ARG A 35 -1.64 -17.75 -5.14
CA ARG A 35 -1.00 -16.52 -4.65
C ARG A 35 -1.96 -15.34 -4.77
N GLN A 36 -1.98 -14.50 -3.74
CA GLN A 36 -2.71 -13.23 -3.79
C GLN A 36 -1.94 -12.21 -4.63
N ARG A 37 -2.69 -11.50 -5.49
CA ARG A 37 -2.22 -10.43 -6.36
C ARG A 37 -3.22 -9.28 -6.29
N VAL A 38 -2.80 -8.10 -6.70
CA VAL A 38 -3.66 -6.93 -6.77
C VAL A 38 -3.93 -6.60 -8.23
N ALA A 39 -5.20 -6.69 -8.64
CA ALA A 39 -5.70 -6.15 -9.89
C ALA A 39 -5.98 -4.65 -9.71
N TYR A 40 -5.23 -3.79 -10.41
CA TYR A 40 -5.32 -2.33 -10.24
C TYR A 40 -6.57 -1.76 -10.91
N VAL A 41 -7.18 -0.78 -10.25
CA VAL A 41 -8.21 0.06 -10.88
C VAL A 41 -7.54 1.18 -11.69
N GLU A 42 -8.17 1.57 -12.79
CA GLU A 42 -7.62 2.58 -13.71
C GLU A 42 -7.69 4.00 -13.14
N ALA A 43 -8.71 4.28 -12.32
CA ALA A 43 -8.99 5.58 -11.74
C ALA A 43 -9.27 5.47 -10.23
N PRO A 44 -9.05 6.55 -9.45
CA PRO A 44 -9.37 6.55 -8.02
C PRO A 44 -10.86 6.28 -7.80
N VAL A 45 -11.17 5.25 -7.01
CA VAL A 45 -12.54 4.96 -6.55
C VAL A 45 -12.60 5.21 -5.05
N PRO A 46 -13.41 6.16 -4.55
CA PRO A 46 -13.56 6.37 -3.10
C PRO A 46 -14.06 5.10 -2.40
N LEU A 47 -13.47 4.78 -1.25
CA LEU A 47 -13.99 3.74 -0.37
C LEU A 47 -15.19 4.29 0.42
N THR A 48 -16.37 4.21 -0.17
CA THR A 48 -17.61 4.59 0.52
C THR A 48 -18.04 3.50 1.51
N PRO A 49 -18.89 3.80 2.50
CA PRO A 49 -19.46 2.79 3.39
C PRO A 49 -20.19 1.68 2.64
N GLU A 50 -20.88 2.01 1.54
CA GLU A 50 -21.59 1.03 0.70
C GLU A 50 -20.60 0.10 0.01
N LEU A 51 -19.51 0.63 -0.55
CA LEU A 51 -18.47 -0.19 -1.17
C LEU A 51 -17.75 -1.07 -0.15
N ALA A 52 -17.47 -0.53 1.05
CA ALA A 52 -16.91 -1.32 2.14
C ALA A 52 -17.85 -2.44 2.59
N ALA A 53 -19.17 -2.20 2.59
CA ALA A 53 -20.17 -3.20 2.96
C ALA A 53 -20.30 -4.35 1.94
N ILE A 54 -19.99 -4.12 0.66
CA ILE A 54 -19.94 -5.18 -0.37
C ILE A 54 -18.89 -6.26 -0.02
N ALA A 55 -17.84 -5.91 0.72
CA ALA A 55 -16.83 -6.86 1.15
C ALA A 55 -17.35 -7.90 2.18
N ALA A 56 -18.51 -7.65 2.80
CA ALA A 56 -19.04 -8.50 3.86
C ALA A 56 -19.27 -9.95 3.38
N PRO A 57 -19.00 -10.97 4.24
CA PRO A 57 -18.60 -10.85 5.64
C PRO A 57 -17.09 -10.61 5.85
N ALA A 58 -16.30 -10.48 4.78
CA ALA A 58 -14.90 -10.08 4.91
C ALA A 58 -14.77 -8.57 5.21
N SER A 59 -13.63 -8.17 5.76
CA SER A 59 -13.25 -6.76 5.87
C SER A 59 -12.82 -6.23 4.50
N ALA A 60 -13.04 -4.94 4.26
CA ALA A 60 -12.57 -4.28 3.04
C ALA A 60 -11.05 -4.48 2.82
N GLY A 61 -10.24 -4.48 3.88
CA GLY A 61 -8.79 -4.69 3.78
C GLY A 61 -8.35 -6.09 3.32
N LYS A 62 -9.23 -7.09 3.38
CA LYS A 62 -8.96 -8.45 2.83
C LYS A 62 -9.15 -8.53 1.32
N VAL A 63 -10.03 -7.71 0.76
CA VAL A 63 -10.47 -7.81 -0.64
C VAL A 63 -10.10 -6.58 -1.47
N LEU A 64 -9.79 -5.46 -0.84
CA LEU A 64 -9.37 -4.21 -1.48
C LEU A 64 -7.99 -3.81 -0.98
N ARG A 65 -7.15 -3.38 -1.91
CA ARG A 65 -5.97 -2.59 -1.59
C ARG A 65 -6.34 -1.13 -1.60
N LEU A 66 -6.02 -0.45 -0.50
CA LEU A 66 -6.41 0.93 -0.28
C LEU A 66 -5.22 1.88 -0.28
N ALA A 67 -5.49 3.12 -0.65
CA ALA A 67 -4.59 4.24 -0.49
C ALA A 67 -5.29 5.43 0.16
N ALA A 68 -4.54 6.28 0.84
CA ALA A 68 -5.05 7.47 1.52
C ALA A 68 -3.93 8.49 1.71
N LYS A 69 -4.20 9.63 2.35
CA LYS A 69 -3.16 10.55 2.80
C LYS A 69 -2.17 9.83 3.72
N CYS A 70 -0.87 10.05 3.52
CA CYS A 70 0.16 9.48 4.38
C CYS A 70 0.12 10.15 5.77
N ALA A 71 0.00 9.34 6.81
CA ALA A 71 -0.03 9.81 8.21
C ALA A 71 1.35 10.29 8.73
N GLY A 72 2.43 10.08 7.96
CA GLY A 72 3.78 10.51 8.34
C GLY A 72 4.16 10.00 9.72
N GLY A 73 4.65 10.89 10.60
CA GLY A 73 5.04 10.56 11.97
C GLY A 73 3.94 9.97 12.86
N GLN A 74 2.66 9.98 12.44
CA GLN A 74 1.58 9.29 13.14
C GLN A 74 1.44 7.81 12.72
N CYS A 75 2.23 7.34 11.76
CA CYS A 75 2.26 5.96 11.31
C CYS A 75 3.33 5.16 12.07
N ALA A 76 2.98 3.98 12.59
CA ALA A 76 3.92 3.07 13.26
C ALA A 76 5.10 2.61 12.38
N HIS A 77 5.03 2.81 11.06
CA HIS A 77 6.11 2.50 10.14
C HIS A 77 7.00 3.69 9.79
N PHE A 78 6.72 4.89 10.31
CA PHE A 78 7.50 6.08 10.00
C PHE A 78 8.65 6.25 11.00
N ASP A 79 9.89 6.32 10.51
CA ASP A 79 11.10 6.35 11.35
C ASP A 79 11.52 7.78 11.78
N GLY A 80 10.66 8.77 11.53
CA GLY A 80 10.91 10.19 11.76
C GLY A 80 11.28 10.96 10.49
N HIS A 81 11.79 10.27 9.46
CA HIS A 81 12.10 10.89 8.16
C HIS A 81 11.40 10.17 7.00
N ASP A 82 11.38 8.85 7.05
CA ASP A 82 10.96 7.97 5.96
C ASP A 82 9.95 6.91 6.42
N CYS A 83 9.26 6.35 5.43
CA CYS A 83 8.50 5.12 5.60
C CYS A 83 9.47 3.91 5.68
N SER A 84 9.68 3.34 6.87
CA SER A 84 10.48 2.13 7.05
C SER A 84 9.84 0.88 6.42
N LEU A 85 8.51 0.88 6.22
CA LEU A 85 7.79 -0.23 5.58
C LEU A 85 8.20 -0.37 4.11
N VAL A 86 8.34 0.72 3.34
CA VAL A 86 8.78 0.58 1.93
C VAL A 86 10.23 0.10 1.83
N LYS A 87 11.11 0.53 2.75
CA LYS A 87 12.49 0.04 2.84
C LYS A 87 12.51 -1.49 3.02
N ARG A 88 11.67 -2.02 3.92
CA ARG A 88 11.52 -3.47 4.12
C ARG A 88 10.88 -4.17 2.92
N VAL A 89 9.86 -3.58 2.30
CA VAL A 89 9.24 -4.14 1.08
C VAL A 89 10.30 -4.28 -0.01
N ALA A 90 11.01 -3.22 -0.36
CA ALA A 90 12.05 -3.19 -1.39
C ALA A 90 13.17 -4.21 -1.13
N SER A 91 13.68 -4.26 0.11
CA SER A 91 14.82 -5.12 0.45
C SER A 91 14.46 -6.59 0.72
N MET A 92 13.27 -6.88 1.27
CA MET A 92 12.94 -8.20 1.82
C MET A 92 11.96 -9.00 0.96
N LEU A 93 11.28 -8.39 -0.01
CA LEU A 93 10.36 -9.11 -0.89
C LEU A 93 10.98 -9.33 -2.29
N PRO A 94 10.70 -10.47 -2.94
CA PRO A 94 11.10 -10.67 -4.33
C PRO A 94 10.26 -9.78 -5.26
N GLU A 95 10.75 -9.47 -6.45
CA GLU A 95 9.92 -8.82 -7.45
C GLU A 95 8.71 -9.70 -7.83
N ALA A 96 7.54 -9.08 -7.88
CA ALA A 96 6.28 -9.73 -8.25
C ALA A 96 5.93 -9.52 -9.73
N ALA A 97 6.40 -8.41 -10.29
CA ALA A 97 6.11 -7.98 -11.64
C ALA A 97 7.40 -7.56 -12.36
N ARG A 98 7.53 -7.96 -13.62
CA ARG A 98 8.65 -7.54 -14.51
C ARG A 98 8.54 -6.09 -14.97
N LYS A 99 7.34 -5.50 -14.85
CA LYS A 99 7.04 -4.11 -15.21
C LYS A 99 6.17 -3.51 -14.12
N ALA A 100 6.45 -2.26 -13.76
CA ALA A 100 5.62 -1.54 -12.80
C ALA A 100 4.19 -1.38 -13.33
N PRO A 101 3.15 -1.62 -12.52
CA PRO A 101 1.76 -1.51 -12.96
C PRO A 101 1.39 -0.04 -13.24
N PRO A 102 0.41 0.23 -14.13
CA PRO A 102 -0.20 1.55 -14.21
C PRO A 102 -0.79 1.89 -12.84
N CYS A 103 -0.46 3.07 -12.31
CA CYS A 103 -0.83 3.44 -10.94
C CYS A 103 -1.02 4.95 -10.87
N PHE A 104 -2.26 5.38 -10.65
CA PHE A 104 -2.63 6.79 -10.60
C PHE A 104 -1.96 7.54 -9.43
N LEU A 105 -1.55 6.82 -8.37
CA LEU A 105 -0.82 7.42 -7.24
C LEU A 105 0.63 7.75 -7.54
N ARG A 106 1.22 7.26 -8.65
CA ARG A 106 2.69 7.27 -8.84
C ARG A 106 3.32 8.64 -8.60
N ARG A 107 2.67 9.74 -9.01
CA ARG A 107 3.18 11.11 -8.83
C ARG A 107 3.20 11.58 -7.37
N THR A 108 2.32 11.07 -6.52
CA THR A 108 2.18 11.47 -5.10
C THR A 108 2.55 10.35 -4.12
N CYS A 109 2.83 9.15 -4.62
CA CYS A 109 3.05 7.96 -3.81
C CYS A 109 4.33 8.08 -2.98
N ARG A 110 4.20 7.97 -1.64
CA ARG A 110 5.31 7.97 -0.69
C ARG A 110 6.36 6.92 -1.05
N TRP A 111 5.92 5.71 -1.36
CA TRP A 111 6.81 4.58 -1.64
C TRP A 111 7.61 4.78 -2.93
N PHE A 112 6.96 5.23 -4.01
CA PHE A 112 7.66 5.55 -5.26
C PHE A 112 8.61 6.74 -5.10
N THR A 113 8.22 7.73 -4.29
CA THR A 113 9.09 8.88 -4.01
C THR A 113 10.39 8.45 -3.32
N GLN A 114 10.31 7.54 -2.35
CA GLN A 114 11.47 7.08 -1.58
C GLN A 114 12.32 6.05 -2.32
N GLU A 115 11.70 4.98 -2.83
CA GLU A 115 12.43 3.80 -3.38
C GLU A 115 12.28 3.66 -4.90
N GLY A 116 11.64 4.63 -5.57
CA GLY A 116 11.48 4.61 -7.02
C GLY A 116 10.66 3.43 -7.55
N VAL A 117 11.05 2.96 -8.74
CA VAL A 117 10.39 1.85 -9.42
C VAL A 117 10.58 0.51 -8.71
N ASP A 118 11.61 0.37 -7.88
CA ASP A 118 11.89 -0.87 -7.16
C ASP A 118 10.76 -1.24 -6.18
N ALA A 119 10.17 -0.25 -5.50
CA ALA A 119 8.95 -0.45 -4.72
C ALA A 119 7.78 -0.95 -5.59
N CYS A 120 7.67 -0.43 -6.81
CA CYS A 120 6.54 -0.74 -7.70
C CYS A 120 6.55 -2.20 -8.16
N PHE A 121 7.72 -2.83 -8.32
CA PHE A 121 7.81 -4.24 -8.71
C PHE A 121 7.26 -5.20 -7.66
N ARG A 122 7.10 -4.76 -6.41
CA ARG A 122 6.57 -5.56 -5.29
C ARG A 122 5.17 -5.17 -4.87
N CYS A 123 4.68 -4.03 -5.35
CA CYS A 123 3.39 -3.48 -4.95
C CYS A 123 2.27 -4.51 -5.12
N GLU A 124 2.23 -5.31 -6.17
CA GLU A 124 1.12 -6.25 -6.42
C GLU A 124 0.96 -7.35 -5.36
N MET A 125 1.97 -7.59 -4.51
CA MET A 125 1.91 -8.56 -3.41
C MET A 125 1.41 -7.95 -2.11
N ILE A 126 1.27 -6.63 -2.04
CA ILE A 126 0.88 -5.93 -0.83
C ILE A 126 -0.64 -5.95 -0.72
N VAL A 127 -1.12 -6.69 0.26
CA VAL A 127 -2.51 -6.70 0.68
C VAL A 127 -2.59 -6.26 2.14
N THR A 128 -3.71 -5.68 2.55
CA THR A 128 -3.82 -5.07 3.88
C THR A 128 -4.08 -6.11 4.97
N GLU A 129 -4.89 -7.12 4.68
CA GLU A 129 -5.17 -8.25 5.57
C GLU A 129 -4.95 -9.58 4.83
N PHE A 130 -4.01 -10.40 5.32
CA PHE A 130 -3.55 -11.61 4.63
C PHE A 130 -4.29 -12.89 5.05
N LYS A 131 -4.29 -13.91 4.18
CA LYS A 131 -4.25 -15.32 4.62
C LYS A 131 -2.86 -15.63 5.17
N PRO A 132 -2.65 -16.64 6.03
CA PRO A 132 -1.35 -16.87 6.68
C PRO A 132 -0.17 -16.93 5.68
N ASN A 133 0.69 -15.92 5.66
CA ASN A 133 1.94 -15.87 4.90
C ASN A 133 3.06 -15.33 5.80
N PRO A 134 3.97 -16.18 6.30
CA PRO A 134 4.98 -15.77 7.29
C PRO A 134 5.90 -14.64 6.81
N ARG A 135 6.27 -14.60 5.52
CA ARG A 135 7.18 -13.59 4.98
C ARG A 135 6.49 -12.22 4.85
N LEU A 136 5.25 -12.19 4.36
CA LEU A 136 4.49 -10.94 4.27
C LEU A 136 4.18 -10.39 5.68
N ASN A 137 3.85 -11.27 6.63
CA ASN A 137 3.64 -10.88 8.02
C ASN A 137 4.89 -10.26 8.65
N ALA A 138 6.08 -10.86 8.45
CA ALA A 138 7.33 -10.32 8.96
C ALA A 138 7.69 -8.95 8.35
N VAL A 139 7.42 -8.74 7.06
CA VAL A 139 7.67 -7.45 6.39
C VAL A 139 6.70 -6.36 6.87
N ALA A 140 5.42 -6.72 7.04
CA ALA A 140 4.37 -5.82 7.48
C ALA A 140 4.44 -5.48 8.97
N ALA A 141 5.13 -6.27 9.80
CA ALA A 141 5.31 -5.96 11.21
C ALA A 141 5.98 -4.58 11.37
N PRO A 142 5.48 -3.72 12.29
CA PRO A 142 6.21 -2.53 12.70
C PRO A 142 7.60 -2.91 13.25
N PRO A 143 8.61 -2.03 13.12
CA PRO A 143 9.87 -2.26 13.80
C PRO A 143 9.63 -2.37 15.32
N GLU A 144 10.36 -3.26 16.00
CA GLU A 144 10.38 -3.30 17.46
C GLU A 144 10.93 -1.97 17.99
N VAL A 145 10.22 -1.37 18.95
CA VAL A 145 10.56 -0.08 19.57
C VAL A 145 11.62 -0.28 20.65
#